data_AF-E1VKB8-F1
#
_entry.id   AF-E1VKB8-F1
#
_cell.length_a   1.000
_cell.length_b   1.000
_cell.length_c   1.000
_cell.angle_alpha   90.00
_cell.angle_beta   90.00
_cell.angle_gamma   90.00
#
_symmetry.space_group_name_H-M   'P 1'
#
loop_
_entity.id
_entity.type
_entity.pdbx_description
1 polymer ?
#
loop_
_entity_poly.entity_id
_entity_poly.type
_entity_poly.pdbx_seq_one_letter_code
_entity_poly.pdbx_strand_id
1 'polypeptide(L)'
;MQGWKDRNAASDRQQAQRIDQIYERTNVVDPSTGQGYKVDAGANHYWMNNNGEYISTDQSGYNPNLDDNMNNQRWKELQEVR
;
A
#
# COMPACT_ATOMS: atom_id res chain seq x y z
N MET A 1 -4.12 13.07 29.61
CA MET A 1 -4.78 12.25 28.56
C MET A 1 -3.79 12.01 27.43
N GLN A 2 -2.87 11.04 27.55
CA GLN A 2 -1.81 10.88 26.54
C GLN A 2 -1.41 9.40 26.44
N GLY A 3 -2.23 8.57 25.78
CA GLY A 3 -1.93 7.14 25.64
C GLY A 3 -2.63 6.42 24.50
N TRP A 4 -3.31 7.16 23.60
CA TRP A 4 -4.08 6.59 22.49
C TRP A 4 -3.45 6.82 21.11
N LYS A 5 -2.43 7.68 20.99
CA LYS A 5 -1.81 7.98 19.68
C LYS A 5 -0.71 7.00 19.28
N ASP A 6 -0.07 6.31 20.22
CA ASP A 6 1.07 5.43 19.92
C ASP A 6 0.66 3.99 19.56
N ARG A 7 -0.63 3.63 19.64
CA ARG A 7 -1.10 2.28 19.31
C ARG A 7 -1.36 2.05 17.83
N ASN A 8 -1.71 3.08 17.06
CA ASN A 8 -2.00 2.90 15.62
C ASN A 8 -0.73 2.64 14.81
N ALA A 9 0.34 3.42 15.01
CA ALA A 9 1.59 3.25 14.25
C ALA A 9 2.26 1.88 14.47
N ALA A 10 2.06 1.27 15.64
CA ALA A 10 2.55 -0.09 15.92
C ALA A 10 1.61 -1.16 15.37
N SER A 11 0.29 -0.94 15.40
CA SER A 11 -0.71 -1.86 14.84
C SER A 11 -0.61 -1.96 13.31
N ASP A 12 -0.36 -0.85 12.62
CA ASP A 12 -0.21 -0.83 11.16
C ASP A 12 1.06 -1.58 10.71
N ARG A 13 2.17 -1.41 11.44
CA ARG A 13 3.40 -2.18 11.22
C ARG A 13 3.23 -3.67 11.50
N GLN A 14 2.37 -4.02 12.46
CA GLN A 14 2.06 -5.42 12.80
C GLN A 14 1.03 -6.06 11.86
N GLN A 15 0.16 -5.28 11.22
CA GLN A 15 -0.70 -5.77 10.14
C GLN A 15 0.09 -5.96 8.85
N ALA A 16 1.00 -5.03 8.51
CA ALA A 16 1.90 -5.18 7.37
C ALA A 16 2.68 -6.50 7.42
N GLN A 17 3.21 -6.86 8.59
CA GLN A 17 3.96 -8.11 8.80
C GLN A 17 3.12 -9.40 8.78
N ARG A 18 1.79 -9.33 8.94
CA ARG A 18 0.92 -10.53 8.94
C ARG A 18 0.37 -10.89 7.56
N ILE A 19 0.48 -9.97 6.60
CA ILE A 19 0.07 -10.17 5.20
C ILE A 19 1.18 -10.92 4.44
N ASP A 20 2.45 -10.76 4.82
CA ASP A 20 3.65 -11.26 4.11
C ASP A 20 3.81 -12.77 3.78
N GLN A 21 2.87 -13.68 4.10
CA GLN A 21 3.15 -15.13 4.00
C GLN A 21 2.41 -15.94 2.92
N ILE A 22 1.43 -15.39 2.19
CA ILE A 22 0.70 -16.18 1.17
C ILE A 22 0.33 -15.34 -0.05
N TYR A 23 1.30 -14.88 -0.85
CA TYR A 23 0.96 -14.19 -2.09
C TYR A 23 1.79 -14.65 -3.29
N GLU A 24 1.08 -15.05 -4.34
CA GLU A 24 1.63 -15.18 -5.69
C GLU A 24 2.13 -13.80 -6.17
N ARG A 25 2.89 -13.68 -7.26
CA ARG A 25 3.30 -12.36 -7.79
C ARG A 25 2.38 -11.94 -8.93
N THR A 26 1.91 -10.70 -8.90
CA THR A 26 1.13 -10.09 -9.98
C THR A 26 1.89 -8.95 -10.63
N ASN A 27 1.54 -8.66 -11.88
CA ASN A 27 2.06 -7.47 -12.56
C ASN A 27 1.07 -6.34 -12.34
N VAL A 28 1.56 -5.20 -11.89
CA VAL A 28 0.79 -3.96 -11.79
C VAL A 28 1.38 -2.94 -12.74
N VAL A 29 0.58 -1.99 -13.19
CA VAL A 29 1.01 -0.88 -14.05
C VAL A 29 0.61 0.44 -13.45
N ASP A 30 1.49 1.43 -13.53
CA ASP A 30 1.15 2.81 -13.25
C ASP A 30 0.34 3.35 -14.46
N PRO A 31 -0.97 3.61 -14.32
CA PRO A 31 -1.79 4.10 -15.44
C PRO A 31 -1.37 5.51 -15.90
N SER A 32 -0.62 6.26 -15.09
CA SER A 32 -0.14 7.60 -15.44
C SER A 32 1.13 7.60 -16.29
N THR A 33 1.99 6.59 -16.14
CA THR A 33 3.28 6.51 -16.84
C THR A 33 3.37 5.31 -17.80
N GLY A 34 2.52 4.31 -17.63
CA GLY A 34 2.59 3.02 -18.33
C GLY A 34 3.70 2.10 -17.81
N GLN A 35 4.37 2.45 -16.70
CA GLN A 35 5.43 1.61 -16.13
C GLN A 35 4.85 0.40 -15.40
N GLY A 36 5.31 -0.80 -15.77
CA GLY A 36 4.94 -2.04 -15.12
C GLY A 36 5.88 -2.40 -13.96
N TYR A 37 5.30 -2.88 -12.86
CA TYR A 37 5.99 -3.36 -11.67
C TYR A 37 5.49 -4.75 -11.28
N LYS A 38 6.34 -5.52 -10.59
CA LYS A 38 5.95 -6.80 -10.00
C LYS A 38 5.77 -6.60 -8.50
N VAL A 39 4.57 -6.88 -8.02
CA VAL A 39 4.21 -6.78 -6.61
C VAL A 39 3.59 -8.09 -6.15
N ASP A 40 3.46 -8.25 -4.85
CA ASP A 40 2.78 -9.40 -4.28
C ASP A 40 1.27 -9.32 -4.60
N ALA A 41 0.73 -10.38 -5.17
CA ALA A 41 -0.67 -10.53 -5.57
C ALA A 41 -1.58 -10.61 -4.35
N GLY A 42 -2.90 -10.69 -4.55
CA GLY A 42 -3.87 -10.99 -3.48
C GLY A 42 -4.32 -9.80 -2.63
N ALA A 43 -3.94 -8.57 -3.02
CA ALA A 43 -4.58 -7.36 -2.56
C ALA A 43 -5.53 -6.81 -3.64
N ASN A 44 -6.52 -6.02 -3.23
CA ASN A 44 -7.46 -5.38 -4.17
C ASN A 44 -6.94 -4.02 -4.65
N HIS A 45 -6.13 -3.35 -3.84
CA HIS A 45 -5.57 -2.03 -4.13
C HIS A 45 -4.06 -2.06 -4.03
N TYR A 46 -3.42 -1.40 -4.98
CA TYR A 46 -1.98 -1.27 -5.09
C TYR A 46 -1.62 0.20 -5.16
N TRP A 47 -0.70 0.64 -4.33
CA TRP A 47 -0.22 2.01 -4.29
C TRP A 47 1.28 2.02 -4.39
N MET A 48 1.84 3.00 -5.11
CA MET A 48 3.28 3.18 -5.21
C MET A 48 3.63 4.65 -5.14
N ASN A 49 4.69 4.96 -4.40
CA ASN A 49 5.19 6.33 -4.30
C ASN A 49 6.37 6.56 -5.26
N ASN A 50 6.78 7.82 -5.39
CA ASN A 50 7.94 8.19 -6.21
C ASN A 50 9.29 7.66 -5.68
N ASN A 51 9.34 7.16 -4.44
CA ASN A 51 10.55 6.58 -3.85
C ASN A 51 10.72 5.10 -4.21
N GLY A 52 9.73 4.50 -4.89
CA GLY A 52 9.72 3.09 -5.23
C GLY A 52 9.16 2.19 -4.12
N GLU A 53 8.64 2.75 -3.03
CA GLU A 53 7.91 2.00 -2.02
C GLU A 53 6.50 1.72 -2.55
N TYR A 54 5.97 0.54 -2.22
CA TYR A 54 4.64 0.14 -2.61
C TYR A 54 3.85 -0.35 -1.39
N ILE A 55 2.54 -0.21 -1.47
CA ILE A 55 1.57 -0.70 -0.49
C ILE A 55 0.55 -1.55 -1.25
N SER A 56 0.34 -2.76 -0.78
CA SER A 56 -0.76 -3.62 -1.18
C SER A 56 -1.76 -3.69 -0.04
N THR A 57 -3.05 -3.48 -0.33
CA THR A 57 -4.10 -3.61 0.66
C THR A 57 -5.40 -4.13 0.04
N ASP A 58 -6.08 -4.96 0.80
CA ASP A 58 -7.41 -5.50 0.55
C ASP A 58 -8.51 -4.63 1.16
N GLN A 59 -8.15 -3.59 1.92
CA GLN A 59 -9.10 -2.64 2.50
C GLN A 59 -9.79 -1.79 1.42
N SER A 60 -11.09 -2.05 1.24
CA SER A 60 -11.92 -1.26 0.34
C SER A 60 -11.99 0.20 0.80
N GLY A 61 -11.64 1.13 -0.10
CA GLY A 61 -11.66 2.56 0.16
C GLY A 61 -10.45 3.10 0.92
N TYR A 62 -9.40 2.27 1.13
CA TYR A 62 -8.14 2.78 1.67
C TYR A 62 -7.47 3.74 0.69
N ASN A 63 -7.14 4.94 1.17
CA ASN A 63 -6.39 5.93 0.41
C ASN A 63 -5.21 6.43 1.27
N PRO A 64 -3.97 6.06 0.95
CA PRO A 64 -2.81 6.48 1.71
C PRO A 64 -2.58 8.00 1.63
N ASN A 65 -3.11 8.70 0.62
CA ASN A 65 -3.06 10.17 0.54
C ASN A 65 -4.08 10.88 1.46
N LEU A 66 -4.91 10.13 2.19
CA LEU A 66 -5.78 10.68 3.24
C LEU A 66 -5.22 10.45 4.64
N ASP A 67 -4.14 9.67 4.76
CA ASP A 67 -3.46 9.42 6.03
C ASP A 67 -2.37 10.46 6.25
N ASP A 68 -2.48 11.23 7.33
CA ASP A 68 -1.52 12.27 7.70
C ASP A 68 -0.08 11.74 7.85
N ASN A 69 0.10 10.47 8.20
CA ASN A 69 1.43 9.86 8.32
C ASN A 69 2.06 9.55 6.96
N MET A 70 1.23 9.37 5.93
CA MET A 70 1.65 9.02 4.57
C MET A 70 1.62 10.20 3.60
N ASN A 71 1.00 11.32 3.99
CA ASN A 71 0.89 12.56 3.21
C ASN A 71 2.22 13.22 2.80
N ASN A 72 3.32 12.87 3.46
CA ASN A 72 4.66 13.31 3.04
C ASN A 72 5.11 12.67 1.72
N GLN A 73 4.42 11.63 1.26
CA GLN A 73 4.69 10.93 0.02
C GLN A 73 3.46 10.96 -0.86
N ARG A 74 3.66 11.14 -2.17
CA ARG A 74 2.57 11.04 -3.14
C ARG A 74 2.41 9.60 -3.57
N TRP A 75 1.31 8.99 -3.14
CA TRP A 75 0.94 7.64 -3.52
C TRP A 75 0.07 7.66 -4.75
N LYS A 76 0.47 6.89 -5.75
CA LYS A 76 -0.29 6.68 -6.98
C LYS A 76 -0.89 5.29 -6.95
N GLU A 77 -2.15 5.19 -7.31
CA GLU A 77 -2.80 3.90 -7.45
C GLU A 77 -2.27 3.20 -8.71
N LEU A 78 -1.82 1.96 -8.54
CA LEU A 78 -1.43 1.08 -9.61
C LEU A 78 -2.58 0.15 -9.95
N GLN A 79 -2.66 -0.23 -11.22
CA GLN A 79 -3.67 -1.16 -11.72
C GLN A 79 -3.06 -2.54 -11.91
N GLU A 80 -3.70 -3.57 -11.35
CA GLU A 80 -3.33 -4.95 -11.64
C GLU A 80 -3.57 -5.25 -13.13
N VAL A 81 -2.56 -5.79 -13.79
CA VAL A 81 -2.60 -6.25 -15.17
C VAL A 81 -2.73 -7.77 -15.15
N ARG A 82 -3.92 -8.26 -15.50
CA ARG A 82 -4.24 -9.69 -15.65
C ARG A 82 -4.17 -10.14 -17.10
#